data_AF-A0A6C0RGQ9-F1
#
_entry.id   AF-A0A6C0RGQ9-F1
#
_cell.length_a   1.000
_cell.length_b   1.000
_cell.length_c   1.000
_cell.angle_alpha   90.00
_cell.angle_beta   90.00
_cell.angle_gamma   90.00
#
_symmetry.space_group_name_H-M   'P 1'
#
loop_
_entity.id
_entity.type
_entity.pdbx_description
1 polymer ?
#
loop_
_entity_poly.entity_id
_entity_poly.type
_entity_poly.pdbx_seq_one_letter_code
_entity_poly.pdbx_strand_id
1 'polypeptide(L)'
;MMPEVLVTIVVFFASYHIIKLVSTHLLKRKLIKAEQFDRVGILEEPKSENDESNRYPSLKWGLVALMTGIGFIIIEVMGLFNREMVKGYDAVLPMGILLVCISLGFLIYFFIMNGKAVKK
;
A
#
# COMPACT_ATOMS: atom_id res chain seq x y z
N MET A 1 1.82 25.87 10.16
CA MET A 1 1.17 25.08 9.08
C MET A 1 2.16 24.32 8.20
N MET A 2 3.05 24.96 7.42
CA MET A 2 4.08 24.24 6.64
C MET A 2 5.11 23.44 7.49
N PRO A 3 5.60 23.94 8.64
CA PRO A 3 6.63 23.21 9.39
C PRO A 3 6.09 21.94 10.08
N GLU A 4 4.82 21.92 10.53
CA GLU A 4 4.28 20.74 11.24
C GLU A 4 4.10 19.53 10.31
N VAL A 5 3.69 19.77 9.06
CA VAL A 5 3.56 18.73 8.03
C VAL A 5 4.93 18.14 7.66
N LEU A 6 5.95 19.00 7.54
CA LEU A 6 7.32 18.59 7.22
C LEU A 6 7.91 17.73 8.34
N VAL A 7 7.71 18.14 9.61
CA VAL A 7 8.13 17.36 10.79
C VAL A 7 7.45 15.98 10.81
N THR A 8 6.16 15.91 10.49
CA THR A 8 5.42 14.64 10.48
C THR A 8 5.94 13.68 9.41
N ILE A 9 6.23 14.18 8.20
CA ILE A 9 6.79 13.37 7.10
C ILE A 9 8.18 12.85 7.46
N VAL A 10 9.03 13.71 8.05
CA VAL A 10 10.40 13.32 8.44
C VAL A 10 10.39 12.26 9.55
N VAL A 11 9.52 12.41 10.55
CA VAL A 11 9.39 11.42 11.64
C VAL A 11 8.88 10.09 11.11
N PHE A 12 7.89 10.11 10.21
CA PHE A 12 7.38 8.90 9.59
C PHE A 12 8.45 8.19 8.74
N PHE A 13 9.19 8.95 7.94
CA PHE A 13 10.25 8.40 7.10
C PHE A 13 11.42 7.82 7.93
N ALA A 14 11.80 8.52 9.00
CA ALA A 14 12.85 8.08 9.92
C ALA A 14 12.43 6.79 10.66
N SER A 15 11.21 6.73 11.19
CA SER A 15 10.70 5.53 11.87
C SER A 15 10.65 4.32 10.94
N TYR A 16 10.20 4.48 9.70
CA TYR A 16 10.21 3.41 8.69
C TYR A 16 11.64 2.89 8.42
N HIS A 17 12.61 3.79 8.26
CA HIS A 17 14.00 3.42 8.03
C HIS A 17 14.61 2.65 9.21
N ILE A 18 14.31 3.08 10.44
CA ILE A 18 14.76 2.40 11.66
C ILE A 18 14.17 0.99 11.74
N ILE A 19 12.87 0.83 11.50
CA ILE A 19 12.20 -0.48 11.51
C ILE A 19 12.80 -1.41 10.45
N LYS A 20 13.04 -0.91 9.23
CA LYS A 20 13.64 -1.69 8.14
C LYS A 20 15.06 -2.16 8.49
N LEU A 21 15.89 -1.27 9.05
CA LEU A 21 17.24 -1.59 9.49
C LEU A 21 17.22 -2.64 10.61
N VAL A 22 16.40 -2.44 11.65
CA VAL A 22 16.30 -3.40 12.76
C VAL A 22 15.77 -4.75 12.29
N SER A 23 14.75 -4.78 11.44
CA SER A 23 14.18 -6.02 10.91
C SER A 23 15.23 -6.82 10.12
N THR A 24 15.93 -6.18 9.19
CA THR A 24 16.99 -6.85 8.40
C THR A 24 18.15 -7.36 9.27
N HIS A 25 18.55 -6.62 10.31
CA HIS A 25 19.59 -7.06 11.25
C HIS A 25 19.13 -8.21 12.16
N LEU A 26 17.88 -8.20 12.63
CA LEU A 26 17.33 -9.28 13.46
C LEU A 26 17.10 -10.56 12.64
N LEU A 27 16.66 -10.44 11.38
CA LEU A 27 16.56 -11.58 10.46
C LEU A 27 17.94 -12.20 10.20
N LYS A 28 18.95 -11.37 9.88
CA LYS A 28 20.34 -11.86 9.69
C LYS A 28 20.88 -12.53 10.95
N ARG A 29 20.65 -11.95 12.14
CA ARG A 29 21.11 -12.51 13.42
C ARG A 29 20.41 -13.83 13.76
N LYS A 30 19.11 -13.98 13.44
CA LYS A 30 18.38 -15.24 13.62
C LYS A 30 18.82 -16.32 12.62
N LEU A 31 19.11 -15.96 11.38
CA LEU A 31 19.61 -16.87 10.34
C LEU A 31 20.99 -17.45 10.68
N ILE A 32 21.91 -16.62 11.18
CA ILE A 32 23.26 -17.07 11.58
C ILE A 32 23.22 -18.02 12.78
N LYS A 33 22.29 -17.82 13.72
CA LYS A 33 22.16 -18.63 14.93
C LYS A 33 21.48 -20.00 14.68
N ALA A 34 20.93 -20.21 13.48
CA ALA A 34 20.16 -21.42 13.13
C ALA A 34 21.00 -22.51 12.44
N GLU A 35 22.32 -22.34 12.28
CA GLU A 35 23.31 -23.36 11.84
C GLU A 35 22.83 -24.30 10.71
N GLN A 36 22.13 -23.77 9.70
CA GLN A 36 21.77 -24.49 8.47
C GLN A 36 22.74 -24.14 7.34
N PHE A 37 24.04 -24.31 7.60
CA PHE A 37 25.08 -24.13 6.59
C PHE A 37 25.13 -25.26 5.54
N ASP A 38 24.27 -26.28 5.64
CA ASP A 38 24.19 -27.39 4.66
C ASP A 38 23.03 -27.23 3.64
N ARG A 39 22.27 -26.14 3.70
CA ARG A 39 21.41 -25.72 2.58
C ARG A 39 22.00 -24.48 1.91
N VAL A 40 23.19 -24.66 1.34
CA VAL A 40 23.88 -23.69 0.47
C VAL A 40 23.18 -23.59 -0.90
N GLY A 41 21.88 -23.32 -0.88
CA GLY A 41 21.05 -23.01 -2.05
C GLY A 41 20.07 -21.86 -1.78
N ILE A 42 20.15 -21.22 -0.60
CA ILE A 42 19.33 -20.07 -0.22
C ILE A 42 20.15 -18.76 -0.24
N LEU A 43 21.46 -18.86 -0.55
CA LEU A 43 22.37 -17.74 -0.80
C LEU A 43 22.84 -17.64 -2.25
N GLU A 44 22.48 -18.59 -3.13
CA GLU A 44 22.25 -18.17 -4.51
C GLU A 44 21.02 -17.28 -4.43
N GLU A 45 21.19 -15.99 -4.71
CA GLU A 45 20.05 -15.14 -5.07
C GLU A 45 19.15 -16.01 -5.96
N PRO A 46 17.89 -16.25 -5.60
CA PRO A 46 17.03 -16.97 -6.52
C PRO A 46 17.11 -16.17 -7.81
N LYS A 47 17.73 -16.77 -8.83
CA LYS A 47 17.62 -16.31 -10.21
C LYS A 47 16.18 -15.89 -10.34
N SER A 48 16.01 -14.63 -10.71
CA SER A 48 14.75 -13.93 -10.88
C SER A 48 13.90 -14.58 -11.97
N GLU A 49 13.59 -15.87 -11.85
CA GLU A 49 12.70 -16.62 -12.73
C GLU A 49 11.23 -16.34 -12.42
N ASN A 50 10.93 -15.40 -11.52
CA ASN A 50 9.59 -14.87 -11.30
C ASN A 50 9.52 -13.34 -11.44
N ASP A 51 10.41 -12.74 -12.23
CA ASP A 51 10.39 -11.30 -12.57
C ASP A 51 9.24 -10.90 -13.51
N GLU A 52 8.33 -11.82 -13.82
CA GLU A 52 7.07 -11.52 -14.50
C GLU A 52 5.91 -11.19 -13.55
N SER A 53 6.00 -11.57 -12.26
CA SER A 53 4.94 -11.35 -11.27
C SER A 53 5.02 -9.96 -10.62
N ASN A 54 6.22 -9.36 -10.56
CA ASN A 54 6.45 -8.07 -9.92
C ASN A 54 6.65 -6.92 -10.92
N ARG A 55 6.03 -7.00 -12.12
CA ARG A 55 6.35 -6.04 -13.18
C ARG A 55 5.94 -4.59 -12.84
N TYR A 56 5.02 -4.36 -11.89
CA TYR A 56 4.67 -3.01 -11.43
C TYR A 56 4.14 -2.93 -9.98
N PRO A 57 5.01 -2.99 -8.95
CA PRO A 57 4.61 -2.77 -7.55
C PRO A 57 4.14 -1.34 -7.28
N SER A 58 4.49 -0.37 -8.14
CA SER A 58 4.00 1.01 -8.10
C SER A 58 2.58 1.16 -8.68
N LEU A 59 2.17 0.28 -9.61
CA LEU A 59 0.88 0.37 -10.29
C LEU A 59 -0.30 0.07 -9.35
N LYS A 60 -0.09 -0.77 -8.32
CA LYS A 60 -1.11 -1.03 -7.29
C LYS A 60 -1.41 0.22 -6.45
N TRP A 61 -0.37 0.96 -6.06
CA TRP A 61 -0.51 2.17 -5.26
C TRP A 61 -1.06 3.33 -6.10
N GLY A 62 -0.67 3.42 -7.39
CA GLY A 62 -1.25 4.38 -8.32
C GLY A 62 -2.75 4.18 -8.52
N LEU A 63 -3.20 2.93 -8.72
CA LEU A 63 -4.63 2.63 -8.91
C LEU A 63 -5.47 2.89 -7.65
N VAL A 64 -4.94 2.52 -6.48
CA VAL A 64 -5.60 2.80 -5.20
C VAL A 64 -5.67 4.31 -4.95
N ALA A 65 -4.59 5.06 -5.18
CA ALA A 65 -4.58 6.51 -5.04
C ALA A 65 -5.56 7.20 -6.00
N LEU A 66 -5.68 6.71 -7.23
CA LEU A 66 -6.65 7.20 -8.21
C LEU A 66 -8.08 7.01 -7.70
N MET A 67 -8.44 5.78 -7.27
CA MET A 67 -9.78 5.51 -6.75
C MET A 67 -10.09 6.32 -5.49
N THR A 68 -9.12 6.47 -4.57
CA THR A 68 -9.27 7.34 -3.40
C THR A 68 -9.52 8.79 -3.78
N GLY A 69 -8.81 9.32 -4.79
CA GLY A 69 -9.03 10.66 -5.32
C GLY A 69 -10.44 10.84 -5.89
N ILE A 70 -10.94 9.86 -6.63
CA ILE A 70 -12.33 9.86 -7.11
C ILE A 70 -13.32 9.85 -5.93
N GLY A 71 -13.05 9.05 -4.89
CA GLY A 71 -13.86 9.03 -3.67
C GLY A 71 -13.96 10.42 -3.03
N PHE A 72 -12.85 11.15 -2.94
CA PHE A 72 -12.84 12.53 -2.44
C PHE A 72 -13.64 13.49 -3.32
N ILE A 73 -13.51 13.41 -4.65
CA ILE A 73 -14.28 14.25 -5.59
C ILE A 73 -15.78 14.01 -5.40
N ILE A 74 -16.21 12.75 -5.28
CA ILE A 74 -17.62 12.40 -5.07
C ILE A 74 -18.14 12.99 -3.76
N ILE A 75 -17.38 12.87 -2.67
CA ILE A 75 -17.74 13.41 -1.35
C ILE A 75 -17.90 14.93 -1.42
N GLU A 76 -16.99 15.63 -2.10
CA GLU A 76 -17.03 17.09 -2.24
C GLU A 76 -18.23 17.53 -3.09
N VAL A 77 -18.46 16.89 -4.23
CA VAL A 77 -19.61 17.18 -5.11
C VAL A 77 -20.92 16.96 -4.38
N MET A 78 -21.04 15.88 -3.63
CA MET A 78 -22.25 15.58 -2.86
C MET A 78 -22.45 16.60 -1.71
N GLY A 79 -21.37 17.11 -1.13
CA GLY A 79 -21.40 18.22 -0.17
C GLY A 79 -21.86 19.56 -0.76
N LEU A 80 -21.71 19.77 -2.08
CA LEU A 80 -22.26 20.93 -2.78
C LEU A 80 -23.80 20.84 -2.91
N PHE A 81 -24.35 19.64 -3.11
CA PHE A 81 -25.79 19.43 -3.23
C PHE A 81 -26.50 19.39 -1.88
N ASN A 82 -25.92 18.73 -0.87
CA ASN A 82 -26.52 18.67 0.45
C ASN A 82 -25.46 18.65 1.55
N ARG A 83 -25.29 19.81 2.20
CA ARG A 83 -24.19 20.06 3.15
C ARG A 83 -24.33 19.28 4.46
N GLU A 84 -25.55 18.97 4.88
CA GLU A 84 -25.83 18.20 6.10
C GLU A 84 -25.44 16.72 5.99
N MET A 85 -25.45 16.15 4.77
CA MET A 85 -25.07 14.75 4.53
C MET A 85 -23.55 14.51 4.66
N VAL A 86 -22.76 15.58 4.59
CA VAL A 86 -21.28 15.53 4.62
C VAL A 86 -20.72 16.15 5.90
N LYS A 87 -21.39 17.16 6.46
CA LYS A 87 -20.96 17.87 7.67
C LYS A 87 -21.97 17.65 8.79
N GLY A 88 -21.74 16.61 9.58
CA GLY A 88 -22.50 16.26 10.78
C GLY A 88 -21.67 15.34 11.68
N TYR A 89 -21.96 15.34 12.98
CA TYR A 89 -21.24 14.49 13.94
C TYR A 89 -21.42 12.98 13.63
N ASP A 90 -22.56 12.64 13.00
CA ASP A 90 -22.90 11.28 12.56
C ASP A 90 -22.69 11.05 11.06
N ALA A 91 -21.89 11.88 10.38
CA ALA A 91 -21.64 11.74 8.94
C ALA A 91 -20.71 10.54 8.64
N VAL A 92 -21.27 9.34 8.69
CA VAL A 92 -20.61 8.06 8.33
C VAL A 92 -20.50 7.89 6.81
N LEU A 93 -21.37 8.58 6.06
CA LEU A 93 -21.55 8.42 4.62
C LEU A 93 -20.30 8.77 3.78
N PRO A 94 -19.56 9.88 4.06
CA PRO A 94 -18.28 10.15 3.41
C PRO A 94 -17.23 9.05 3.63
N MET A 95 -17.13 8.53 4.85
CA MET A 95 -16.17 7.45 5.16
C MET A 95 -16.54 6.16 4.44
N GLY A 96 -17.83 5.83 4.34
CA GLY A 96 -18.32 4.70 3.57
C GLY A 96 -17.96 4.80 2.08
N ILE A 97 -18.20 5.95 1.45
CA ILE A 97 -17.85 6.20 0.03
C ILE A 97 -16.35 6.00 -0.19
N LEU A 98 -15.52 6.56 0.70
CA LEU A 98 -14.08 6.49 0.60
C LEU A 98 -13.57 5.05 0.73
N LEU A 99 -14.12 4.29 1.68
CA LEU A 99 -13.78 2.87 1.88
C LEU A 99 -14.17 2.00 0.68
N VAL A 100 -15.35 2.24 0.10
CA VAL A 100 -15.83 1.54 -1.11
C VAL A 100 -14.92 1.84 -2.30
N CYS A 101 -14.55 3.11 -2.51
CA CYS A 101 -13.62 3.49 -3.58
C CYS A 101 -12.26 2.81 -3.41
N ILE A 102 -11.67 2.82 -2.21
CA ILE A 102 -10.40 2.13 -1.94
C ILE A 102 -10.50 0.63 -2.24
N SER A 103 -11.56 -0.01 -1.76
CA SER A 103 -11.80 -1.45 -2.00
C SER A 103 -11.93 -1.75 -3.50
N LEU A 104 -12.63 -0.90 -4.25
CA LEU A 104 -12.75 -1.01 -5.70
C LEU A 104 -11.38 -0.94 -6.39
N GLY A 105 -10.49 -0.05 -5.94
CA GLY A 105 -9.12 0.04 -6.45
C GLY A 105 -8.32 -1.25 -6.26
N PHE A 106 -8.45 -1.89 -5.10
CA PHE A 106 -7.84 -3.20 -4.86
C PHE A 106 -8.48 -4.31 -5.70
N LEU A 107 -9.80 -4.28 -5.88
CA LEU A 107 -10.52 -5.29 -6.68
C LEU A 107 -10.14 -5.20 -8.16
N ILE A 108 -10.07 -3.99 -8.71
CA ILE A 108 -9.63 -3.76 -10.10
C ILE A 108 -8.18 -4.22 -10.27
N TYR A 109 -7.29 -3.91 -9.32
CA TYR A 109 -5.91 -4.42 -9.36
C TYR A 109 -5.87 -5.95 -9.37
N PHE A 110 -6.67 -6.60 -8.51
CA PHE A 110 -6.77 -8.05 -8.45
C PHE A 110 -7.26 -8.63 -9.78
N PHE A 111 -8.31 -8.07 -10.39
CA PHE A 111 -8.80 -8.51 -11.70
C PHE A 111 -7.76 -8.32 -12.81
N ILE A 112 -7.05 -7.19 -12.84
CA ILE A 112 -5.98 -6.95 -13.82
C ILE A 112 -4.86 -7.98 -13.67
N MET A 113 -4.49 -8.33 -12.43
CA MET A 113 -3.44 -9.31 -12.16
C MET A 113 -3.90 -10.73 -12.51
N ASN A 114 -5.12 -11.11 -12.09
CA ASN A 114 -5.64 -12.46 -12.29
C ASN A 114 -6.05 -12.71 -13.75
N GLY A 115 -6.52 -11.69 -14.47
CA GLY A 115 -6.82 -11.77 -15.91
C GLY A 115 -5.56 -11.93 -16.78
N LYS A 116 -4.39 -11.48 -16.30
CA LYS A 116 -3.10 -11.74 -16.95
C LYS A 116 -2.60 -13.16 -16.71
N ALA A 117 -2.94 -13.78 -15.58
CA ALA A 117 -2.57 -15.15 -15.26
C ALA A 117 -3.30 -16.20 -16.12
N VAL A 118 -4.53 -15.91 -16.58
CA VAL A 118 -5.34 -16.83 -17.41
C VAL A 118 -4.93 -16.84 -18.90
N LYS A 119 -4.10 -15.88 -19.34
CA LYS A 119 -3.63 -15.78 -20.74
C LYS A 119 -2.24 -16.40 -21.00
N LYS A 120 -1.66 -17.07 -20.01
CA LYS A 120 -0.39 -17.80 -20.13
C LYS A 120 -0.65 -19.30 -20.19
#